data_AF-A0A4Q7W0B3-F1
#
_entry.id   AF-A0A4Q7W0B3-F1
#
_cell.length_a   1.000
_cell.length_b   1.000
_cell.length_c   1.000
_cell.angle_alpha   90.00
_cell.angle_beta   90.00
_cell.angle_gamma   90.00
#
_symmetry.space_group_name_H-M   'P 1'
#
loop_
_entity.id
_entity.type
_entity.pdbx_description
1 polymer ?
#
loop_
_entity_poly.entity_id
_entity_poly.type
_entity_poly.pdbx_seq_one_letter_code
_entity_poly.pdbx_strand_id
1 'polypeptide(L)' 'MSSGKYYIADGYIYGPKDSGRFYIQDGYIYGPRNSGKYYISDGYIYGPKKSGKFYISEGYIYGPNEELPWLEE' A
#
# COMPACT_ATOMS: atom_id res chain seq x y z
N MET A 1 11.68 -11.40 5.84
CA MET A 1 10.93 -10.34 5.12
C MET A 1 9.82 -11.06 4.38
N SER A 2 8.56 -10.74 4.67
CA SER A 2 7.43 -11.43 4.08
C SER A 2 6.47 -10.41 3.51
N SER A 3 6.61 -10.04 2.24
CA SER A 3 5.51 -9.56 1.39
C SER A 3 6.02 -9.08 0.03
N GLY A 4 5.81 -9.87 -1.01
CA GLY A 4 5.65 -9.40 -2.41
C GLY A 4 4.25 -9.73 -2.92
N LYS A 5 3.29 -9.89 -1.99
CA LYS A 5 1.93 -10.36 -2.29
C LYS A 5 1.06 -9.27 -2.91
N TYR A 6 1.42 -8.01 -2.64
CA TYR A 6 0.75 -6.86 -3.21
C TYR A 6 1.65 -6.21 -4.24
N TYR A 7 1.06 -5.79 -5.35
CA TYR A 7 1.77 -5.15 -6.44
C TYR A 7 0.94 -4.00 -7.00
N ILE A 8 1.63 -3.07 -7.65
CA ILE A 8 1.06 -1.88 -8.26
C ILE A 8 1.11 -2.09 -9.76
N ALA A 9 -0.04 -1.98 -10.41
CA ALA A 9 -0.17 -1.98 -11.86
C ALA A 9 -1.17 -0.90 -12.27
N ASP A 10 -0.81 -0.08 -13.26
CA ASP A 10 -1.66 1.00 -13.77
C ASP A 10 -2.20 1.95 -12.70
N GLY A 11 -1.41 2.19 -11.63
CA GLY A 11 -1.80 3.03 -10.49
C GLY A 11 -2.74 2.35 -9.49
N TYR A 12 -3.18 1.12 -9.74
CA TYR A 12 -4.00 0.33 -8.82
C TYR A 12 -3.15 -0.66 -8.03
N ILE A 13 -3.58 -0.97 -6.82
CA ILE A 13 -2.94 -1.92 -5.92
C ILE A 13 -3.72 -3.23 -5.96
N TYR A 14 -3.03 -4.30 -6.31
CA TYR A 14 -3.55 -5.65 -6.42
C TYR A 14 -2.92 -6.55 -5.38
N GLY A 15 -3.61 -7.62 -5.01
CA GLY A 15 -3.11 -8.61 -4.07
C GLY A 15 -4.19 -9.60 -3.63
N PRO A 16 -3.93 -10.40 -2.59
CA PRO A 16 -4.84 -11.46 -2.15
C PRO A 16 -6.16 -10.95 -1.53
N LYS A 17 -6.19 -9.70 -1.06
CA LYS A 17 -7.39 -9.06 -0.48
C LYS A 17 -7.63 -7.71 -1.14
N ASP A 18 -8.91 -7.39 -1.36
CA ASP A 18 -9.36 -6.12 -1.93
C ASP A 18 -8.61 -5.72 -3.22
N SER A 19 -8.25 -6.71 -4.04
CA SER A 19 -7.47 -6.52 -5.27
C SER A 19 -8.12 -5.51 -6.21
N GLY A 20 -7.38 -4.50 -6.66
CA GLY A 20 -7.85 -3.46 -7.57
C GLY A 20 -8.82 -2.44 -6.95
N ARG A 21 -9.10 -2.53 -5.65
CA ARG A 21 -9.99 -1.58 -4.96
C ARG A 21 -9.25 -0.36 -4.41
N PHE A 22 -7.94 -0.44 -4.30
CA PHE A 22 -7.07 0.65 -3.87
C PHE A 22 -6.29 1.18 -5.05
N TYR A 23 -6.09 2.50 -5.08
CA TYR A 23 -5.38 3.18 -6.14
C TYR A 23 -4.52 4.31 -5.59
N ILE A 24 -3.49 4.68 -6.34
CA ILE A 24 -2.55 5.74 -6.01
C ILE A 24 -2.87 6.93 -6.92
N GLN A 25 -3.11 8.08 -6.31
CA GLN A 25 -3.30 9.33 -7.03
C GLN A 25 -2.54 10.43 -6.28
N ASP A 26 -1.73 11.21 -7.00
CA ASP A 26 -0.93 12.31 -6.44
C ASP A 26 -0.03 11.86 -5.26
N GLY A 27 0.44 10.61 -5.28
CA GLY A 27 1.25 10.01 -4.21
C GLY A 27 0.45 9.52 -2.99
N TYR A 28 -0.87 9.74 -2.94
CA TYR A 28 -1.74 9.25 -1.87
C TYR A 28 -2.46 7.97 -2.29
N ILE A 29 -2.72 7.09 -1.32
CA ILE A 29 -3.45 5.85 -1.50
C ILE A 29 -4.91 6.08 -1.12
N TYR A 30 -5.79 5.82 -2.09
CA TYR A 30 -7.24 5.93 -1.96
C TYR A 30 -7.88 4.55 -2.10
N GLY A 31 -9.08 4.39 -1.55
CA GLY A 31 -9.82 3.14 -1.62
C GLY A 31 -11.05 3.12 -0.72
N PRO A 32 -11.68 1.95 -0.55
CA PRO A 32 -12.94 1.81 0.19
C PRO A 32 -12.82 2.10 1.69
N ARG A 33 -11.61 2.02 2.26
CA ARG A 33 -11.32 2.33 3.67
C ARG A 33 -10.00 3.05 3.79
N ASN A 34 -9.87 3.88 4.82
CA ASN A 34 -8.66 4.68 5.07
C ASN A 34 -8.19 5.52 3.87
N SER A 35 -9.13 5.93 3.01
CA SER A 35 -8.88 6.68 1.77
C SER A 35 -8.13 8.00 2.05
N GLY A 36 -7.05 8.25 1.33
CA GLY A 36 -6.24 9.48 1.44
C GLY A 36 -5.42 9.59 2.74
N LYS A 37 -5.44 8.60 3.62
CA LYS A 37 -4.68 8.64 4.89
C LYS A 37 -3.25 8.14 4.76
N TYR A 38 -2.97 7.37 3.71
CA TYR A 38 -1.66 6.80 3.43
C TYR A 38 -1.08 7.45 2.19
N TYR A 39 0.23 7.63 2.17
CA TYR A 39 0.94 8.27 1.07
C TYR A 39 2.32 7.66 0.87
N ILE A 40 2.86 7.84 -0.31
CA ILE A 40 4.16 7.34 -0.74
C ILE A 40 5.12 8.53 -0.81
N SER A 41 6.26 8.42 -0.14
CA SER A 41 7.38 9.34 -0.26
C SER A 41 8.67 8.54 -0.33
N ASP A 42 9.53 8.85 -1.30
CA ASP A 42 10.85 8.20 -1.44
C ASP A 42 10.78 6.67 -1.51
N GLY A 43 9.70 6.14 -2.10
CA GLY A 43 9.45 4.70 -2.19
C GLY A 43 8.95 4.04 -0.91
N TYR A 44 8.82 4.77 0.20
CA TYR A 44 8.24 4.29 1.45
C TYR A 44 6.80 4.74 1.60
N ILE A 45 6.00 3.93 2.30
CA ILE A 45 4.59 4.23 2.58
C ILE A 45 4.45 4.72 4.01
N TYR A 46 3.84 5.89 4.15
CA TYR A 46 3.58 6.58 5.40
C TYR A 46 2.08 6.71 5.63
N GLY A 47 1.70 6.87 6.90
CA GLY A 47 0.30 7.00 7.29
C GLY A 47 0.11 6.92 8.80
N PRO A 48 -1.14 6.86 9.27
CA PRO A 48 -1.47 6.89 10.71
C PRO A 48 -1.02 5.62 11.45
N LYS A 49 -0.95 4.47 10.77
CA LYS A 49 -0.45 3.20 11.34
C LYS A 49 0.75 2.71 10.52
N LYS A 50 1.74 2.12 11.21
CA LYS A 50 2.91 1.46 10.60
C LYS A 50 3.67 2.34 9.58
N SER A 51 3.70 3.65 9.82
CA SER A 51 4.36 4.65 8.96
C SER A 51 5.83 4.32 8.71
N GLY A 52 6.27 4.40 7.45
CA GLY A 52 7.66 4.14 7.04
C GLY A 52 8.11 2.68 7.13
N LYS A 53 7.21 1.75 7.50
CA LYS A 53 7.54 0.32 7.61
C LYS A 53 7.31 -0.46 6.32
N PHE A 54 6.48 0.08 5.42
CA PHE A 54 6.23 -0.51 4.11
C PHE A 54 6.96 0.29 3.04
N TYR A 55 7.39 -0.39 1.99
CA TYR A 55 8.12 0.22 0.89
C TYR A 55 7.78 -0.47 -0.43
N ILE A 56 8.00 0.24 -1.53
CA ILE A 56 7.76 -0.21 -2.89
C ILE A 56 9.11 -0.51 -3.54
N SER A 57 9.24 -1.70 -4.12
CA SER A 57 10.41 -2.08 -4.89
C SER A 57 9.97 -2.92 -6.09
N GLU A 58 10.42 -2.55 -7.30
CA GLU A 58 10.05 -3.22 -8.55
C GLU A 58 8.54 -3.38 -8.77
N GLY A 59 7.75 -2.40 -8.30
CA GLY A 59 6.29 -2.42 -8.40
C GLY A 59 5.58 -3.29 -7.35
N TYR A 60 6.32 -3.99 -6.50
CA TYR A 60 5.77 -4.77 -5.39
C TYR A 60 5.86 -4.01 -4.07
N ILE A 61 4.89 -4.23 -3.18
CA ILE A 61 4.84 -3.64 -1.85
C ILE A 61 5.35 -4.63 -0.81
N TYR A 62 6.39 -4.23 -0.11
CA TYR A 62 7.06 -4.98 0.94
C TYR A 62 6.87 -4.33 2.31
N GLY A 63 6.90 -5.15 3.35
CA GLY A 63 6.83 -4.69 4.73
C GLY A 63 6.97 -5.81 5.75
N PRO A 64 6.93 -5.47 7.05
CA PRO A 64 7.07 -6.43 8.13
C PRO A 64 5.81 -7.28 8.39
N ASN A 65 4.67 -6.95 7.77
CA ASN A 65 3.42 -7.69 7.93
C ASN A 65 2.97 -8.28 6.59
N GLU A 66 2.14 -9.31 6.66
CA GLU A 66 1.52 -9.91 5.47
C GLU A 66 0.42 -9.04 4.86
N GLU A 67 -0.14 -8.09 5.61
CA GLU A 67 -1.22 -7.20 5.18
C GLU A 67 -0.80 -5.74 5.19
N LEU A 68 -1.35 -4.97 4.24
CA LEU A 68 -1.09 -3.53 4.11
C LEU A 68 -1.80 -2.75 5.23
N PRO A 69 -1.21 -1.65 5.73
CA PRO A 69 -1.69 -0.99 6.94
C PRO A 69 -3.06 -0.33 6.80
N TRP A 70 -3.50 -0.02 5.58
CA TRP A 70 -4.85 0.51 5.31
C TRP A 70 -5.94 -0.57 5.20
N LEU A 71 -5.55 -1.85 5.13
CA LEU A 71 -6.47 -2.99 5.15
C LEU A 71 -6.84 -3.43 6.57
N GLU A 72 -6.19 -2.86 7.58
CA GLU A 72 -6.56 -3.04 8.98
C GLU A 72 -7.75 -2.12 9.30
N GLU A 73 -8.73 -2.64 10.05
CA GLU A 73 -9.82 -1.84 10.63
C GLU A 73 -9.31 -0.92 11.77
#